data_AF-A0A376YHL9-F1
#
_entry.id   AF-A0A376YHL9-F1
#
_cell.length_a   1.000
_cell.length_b   1.000
_cell.length_c   1.000
_cell.angle_alpha   90.00
_cell.angle_beta   90.00
_cell.angle_gamma   90.00
#
_symmetry.space_group_name_H-M   'P 1'
#
loop_
_entity.id
_entity.type
_entity.pdbx_description
1 polymer ?
#
loop_
_entity_poly.entity_id
_entity_poly.type
_entity_poly.pdbx_seq_one_letter_code
_entity_poly.pdbx_strand_id
1 'polypeptide(L)'
;MNITALTVSAQSNDAGKLISDLHPQLKGIVDLPLQPMSDISEFSPGVDVVFLATAHEVSHDLAPQFLEAGCVVFDLSGAFRVNDATFYENITALPINTRNCWNRQPTVWRSGAVIN
;
A
#
# COMPACT_ATOMS: atom_id res chain seq x y z
N MET A 1 -3.21 -18.54 -3.36
CA MET A 1 -2.71 -17.19 -3.03
C MET A 1 -1.99 -17.31 -1.71
N ASN A 2 -0.70 -16.99 -1.65
CA ASN A 2 0.12 -17.11 -0.43
C ASN A 2 0.47 -15.71 0.08
N ILE A 3 0.52 -15.51 1.39
CA ILE A 3 0.97 -14.25 1.99
C ILE A 3 2.48 -14.32 2.16
N THR A 4 3.21 -13.52 1.37
CA THR A 4 4.68 -13.49 1.41
C THR A 4 5.20 -12.72 2.62
N ALA A 5 4.59 -11.58 2.95
CA ALA A 5 4.99 -10.74 4.08
C ALA A 5 3.81 -9.89 4.59
N LEU A 6 3.86 -9.55 5.88
CA LEU A 6 3.02 -8.53 6.49
C LEU A 6 3.95 -7.43 7.01
N THR A 7 3.81 -6.22 6.49
CA THR A 7 4.74 -5.13 6.79
C THR A 7 4.09 -4.03 7.62
N VAL A 8 4.85 -3.47 8.55
CA VAL A 8 4.51 -2.25 9.30
C VAL A 8 5.56 -1.17 9.04
N SER A 9 5.28 0.07 9.43
CA SER A 9 6.28 1.13 9.37
C SER A 9 7.54 0.73 10.14
N ALA A 10 8.71 1.17 9.67
CA ALA A 10 10.00 0.84 10.27
C ALA A 10 10.08 1.11 11.78
N GLN A 11 9.38 2.15 12.26
CA GLN A 11 9.35 2.56 13.67
C GLN A 11 8.08 2.11 14.41
N SER A 12 7.32 1.15 13.86
CA SER A 12 6.11 0.66 14.52
C SER A 12 6.43 -0.07 15.82
N ASN A 13 5.67 0.24 16.88
CA ASN A 13 5.73 -0.48 18.16
C ASN A 13 5.19 -1.92 18.07
N ASP A 14 4.58 -2.27 16.94
CA ASP A 14 4.02 -3.60 16.68
C ASP A 14 4.95 -4.49 15.85
N ALA A 15 6.13 -3.98 15.48
CA ALA A 15 7.15 -4.78 14.80
C ALA A 15 7.50 -6.04 15.61
N GLY A 16 7.51 -7.19 14.94
CA GLY A 16 7.79 -8.50 15.53
C GLY A 16 6.60 -9.18 16.23
N LYS A 17 5.48 -8.48 16.47
CA LYS A 17 4.26 -9.10 16.99
C LYS A 17 3.57 -9.93 15.92
N LEU A 18 2.80 -10.93 16.31
CA LEU A 18 1.96 -11.67 15.36
C LEU A 18 0.74 -10.84 15.01
N ILE A 19 0.26 -10.95 13.76
CA ILE A 19 -0.99 -10.29 13.36
C ILE A 19 -2.18 -10.75 14.22
N SER A 20 -2.16 -12.00 14.68
CA SER A 20 -3.16 -12.57 15.57
C SER A 20 -3.11 -12.04 17.01
N ASP A 21 -1.97 -11.46 17.43
CA ASP A 21 -1.88 -10.77 18.73
C ASP A 21 -2.65 -9.43 18.68
N LEU A 22 -2.64 -8.76 17.52
CA LEU A 22 -3.37 -7.50 17.29
C LEU A 22 -4.84 -7.74 16.93
N HIS A 23 -5.09 -8.84 16.20
CA HIS A 23 -6.41 -9.22 15.71
C HIS A 23 -6.73 -10.67 16.13
N PRO A 24 -7.22 -10.88 17.36
CA PRO A 24 -7.46 -12.22 17.92
C PRO A 24 -8.38 -13.11 17.07
N GLN A 25 -9.26 -12.51 16.27
CA GLN A 25 -10.13 -13.23 15.33
C GLN A 25 -9.37 -13.98 14.22
N LEU A 26 -8.10 -13.63 13.98
CA LEU A 26 -7.23 -14.29 13.00
C LEU A 26 -6.38 -15.42 13.59
N LYS A 27 -6.43 -15.62 14.92
CA LYS A 27 -5.63 -16.64 15.61
C LYS A 27 -5.96 -18.04 15.11
N GLY A 28 -4.93 -18.79 14.70
CA GLY A 28 -5.08 -20.12 14.09
C GLY A 28 -5.50 -20.10 12.62
N ILE A 29 -5.69 -18.92 12.01
CA ILE A 29 -5.91 -18.74 10.58
C ILE A 29 -4.64 -18.12 9.95
N VAL A 30 -4.16 -17.00 10.51
CA VAL A 30 -2.95 -16.30 10.08
C VAL A 30 -2.16 -15.86 11.30
N ASP A 31 -1.02 -16.52 11.52
CA ASP A 31 -0.10 -16.26 12.65
C ASP A 31 1.27 -15.81 12.13
N LEU A 32 1.28 -14.85 11.19
CA LEU A 32 2.50 -14.29 10.62
C LEU A 32 2.98 -13.07 11.42
N PRO A 33 4.30 -12.91 11.60
CA PRO A 33 4.86 -11.75 12.29
C PRO A 33 4.81 -10.50 11.40
N LEU A 34 4.59 -9.36 12.05
CA LEU A 34 4.67 -8.03 11.44
C LEU A 34 6.13 -7.62 11.26
N GLN A 35 6.55 -7.43 10.01
CA GLN A 35 7.93 -7.09 9.66
C GLN A 35 8.05 -5.57 9.47
N PRO A 36 8.97 -4.89 10.17
CA PRO A 36 9.21 -3.47 9.93
C PRO A 36 9.82 -3.30 8.54
N MET A 37 9.20 -2.47 7.69
CA MET A 37 9.68 -2.19 6.35
C MET A 37 10.28 -0.79 6.29
N SER A 38 11.57 -0.73 5.93
CA SER A 38 12.30 0.52 5.66
C SER A 38 12.57 0.71 4.17
N ASP A 39 12.80 -0.39 3.44
CA ASP A 39 13.04 -0.42 2.00
C ASP A 39 12.11 -1.45 1.34
N ILE A 40 11.47 -1.06 0.25
CA ILE A 40 10.57 -1.92 -0.53
C ILE A 40 11.33 -3.01 -1.31
N SER A 41 12.62 -2.82 -1.55
CA SER A 41 13.47 -3.78 -2.26
C SER A 41 13.60 -5.12 -1.52
N GLU A 42 13.42 -5.11 -0.20
CA GLU A 42 13.44 -6.31 0.65
C GLU A 42 12.21 -7.20 0.43
N PHE A 43 11.09 -6.60 0.04
CA PHE A 43 9.77 -7.27 -0.01
C PHE A 43 9.18 -7.37 -1.41
N SER A 44 9.67 -6.61 -2.38
CA SER A 44 9.18 -6.64 -3.76
C SER A 44 9.58 -7.89 -4.59
N PRO A 45 10.75 -8.54 -4.38
CA PRO A 45 11.13 -9.68 -5.20
C PRO A 45 10.17 -10.87 -5.04
N GLY A 46 9.59 -11.32 -6.16
CA GLY A 46 8.68 -12.46 -6.18
C GLY A 46 7.27 -12.16 -5.63
N VAL A 47 6.92 -10.88 -5.43
CA VAL A 47 5.57 -10.46 -5.06
C VAL A 47 4.80 -10.02 -6.29
N ASP A 48 3.71 -10.72 -6.57
CA ASP A 48 2.82 -10.40 -7.69
C ASP A 48 1.87 -9.23 -7.36
N VAL A 49 1.39 -9.17 -6.11
CA VAL A 49 0.33 -8.26 -5.68
C VAL A 49 0.65 -7.65 -4.31
N VAL A 50 0.49 -6.33 -4.19
CA VAL A 50 0.72 -5.55 -2.97
C VAL A 50 -0.56 -4.83 -2.58
N PHE A 51 -0.96 -4.94 -1.30
CA PHE A 51 -2.06 -4.18 -0.72
C PHE A 51 -1.50 -3.07 0.16
N LEU A 52 -1.77 -1.81 -0.19
CA LEU A 52 -1.40 -0.66 0.63
C LEU A 52 -2.60 -0.26 1.49
N ALA A 53 -2.54 -0.63 2.76
CA ALA A 53 -3.49 -0.22 3.79
C ALA A 53 -2.91 0.91 4.66
N THR A 54 -2.09 1.79 4.07
CA THR A 54 -1.42 2.89 4.77
C THR A 54 -2.16 4.21 4.55
N ALA A 55 -1.77 5.25 5.30
CA ALA A 55 -2.27 6.59 5.05
C ALA A 55 -1.89 7.07 3.63
N HIS A 56 -2.68 8.00 3.10
CA HIS A 56 -2.53 8.47 1.71
C HIS A 56 -1.14 9.04 1.40
N GLU A 57 -0.49 9.73 2.35
CA GLU A 57 0.87 10.27 2.19
C GLU A 57 1.89 9.16 1.95
N VAL A 58 1.83 8.09 2.75
CA VAL A 58 2.74 6.94 2.65
C VAL A 58 2.46 6.13 1.38
N SER A 59 1.18 5.96 1.03
CA SER A 59 0.79 5.27 -0.20
C SER A 59 1.27 5.98 -1.46
N HIS A 60 1.28 7.31 -1.46
CA HIS A 60 1.79 8.12 -2.57
C HIS A 60 3.27 7.82 -2.86
N ASP A 61 4.07 7.61 -1.82
CA ASP A 61 5.50 7.36 -1.96
C ASP A 61 5.82 5.89 -2.27
N LEU A 62 5.07 4.95 -1.67
CA LEU A 62 5.32 3.51 -1.83
C LEU A 62 4.76 2.93 -3.14
N ALA A 63 3.58 3.37 -3.59
CA ALA A 63 2.93 2.77 -4.75
C ALA A 63 3.80 2.81 -6.02
N PRO A 64 4.41 3.95 -6.41
CA PRO A 64 5.26 4.01 -7.59
C PRO A 64 6.44 3.04 -7.53
N GLN A 65 7.05 2.89 -6.35
CA GLN A 65 8.21 2.01 -6.16
C GLN A 65 7.85 0.53 -6.37
N PHE A 66 6.71 0.09 -5.83
CA PHE A 66 6.22 -1.28 -6.06
C PHE A 66 5.83 -1.54 -7.53
N LEU A 67 5.31 -0.53 -8.22
CA LEU A 67 4.95 -0.64 -9.63
C LEU A 67 6.18 -0.70 -10.52
N GLU A 68 7.24 0.05 -10.20
CA GLU A 68 8.54 -0.05 -10.87
C GLU A 68 9.20 -1.42 -10.65
N ALA A 69 8.97 -2.05 -9.49
CA ALA A 69 9.39 -3.42 -9.22
C ALA A 69 8.54 -4.49 -9.93
N GLY A 70 7.52 -4.10 -10.70
CA GLY A 70 6.66 -4.99 -11.47
C GLY A 70 5.47 -5.57 -10.72
N CYS A 71 5.21 -5.12 -9.49
CA CYS A 71 4.07 -5.56 -8.69
C CYS A 71 2.76 -4.90 -9.16
N VAL A 72 1.63 -5.58 -8.95
CA VAL A 72 0.29 -4.99 -9.05
C VAL A 72 -0.07 -4.39 -7.69
N VAL A 73 -0.43 -3.10 -7.64
CA VAL A 73 -0.69 -2.39 -6.38
C VAL A 73 -2.19 -2.13 -6.21
N PHE A 74 -2.74 -2.56 -5.09
CA PHE A 74 -4.08 -2.24 -4.62
C PHE A 74 -3.96 -1.25 -3.47
N ASP A 75 -4.14 0.03 -3.75
CA ASP A 75 -4.17 1.06 -2.72
C ASP A 75 -5.58 1.23 -2.16
N LEU A 76 -5.72 1.03 -0.85
CA LEU A 76 -6.97 1.23 -0.11
C LEU A 76 -7.08 2.66 0.45
N SER A 77 -6.01 3.44 0.35
CA SER A 77 -5.96 4.84 0.74
C SER A 77 -6.72 5.75 -0.24
N GLY A 78 -6.81 7.03 0.10
CA GLY A 78 -7.39 8.05 -0.77
C GLY A 78 -6.46 8.53 -1.88
N ALA A 79 -5.17 8.16 -1.89
CA ALA A 79 -4.13 8.82 -2.69
C ALA A 79 -4.35 8.75 -4.21
N PHE A 80 -4.95 7.67 -4.70
CA PHE A 80 -5.19 7.46 -6.14
C PHE A 80 -6.68 7.35 -6.51
N ARG A 81 -7.59 7.76 -5.61
CA ARG A 81 -9.04 7.61 -5.80
C ARG A 81 -9.62 8.63 -6.79
N VAL A 82 -9.12 9.87 -6.84
CA VAL A 82 -9.72 10.97 -7.62
C VAL A 82 -8.76 11.48 -8.69
N ASN A 83 -9.19 11.50 -9.95
CA ASN A 83 -8.40 12.00 -11.08
C ASN A 83 -8.45 13.53 -11.21
N ASP A 84 -8.14 14.23 -10.12
CA ASP A 84 -8.13 15.69 -10.10
C ASP A 84 -7.04 16.18 -9.13
N ALA A 85 -6.07 16.91 -9.69
CA ALA A 85 -4.99 17.52 -8.93
C ALA A 85 -5.51 18.49 -7.87
N THR A 86 -6.53 19.28 -8.24
CA THR A 86 -7.08 20.35 -7.40
C THR A 86 -7.93 19.79 -6.26
N PHE A 87 -8.44 18.56 -6.40
CA PHE A 87 -9.17 17.87 -5.33
C PHE A 87 -8.27 17.60 -4.11
N TYR A 88 -7.03 17.15 -4.35
CA TYR A 88 -6.10 16.84 -3.27
C TYR A 88 -5.56 18.10 -2.59
N GLU A 89 -5.25 19.15 -3.35
CA GLU A 89 -4.83 20.45 -2.79
C GLU A 89 -5.84 21.01 -1.78
N ASN A 90 -7.14 20.80 -2.02
CA ASN A 90 -8.22 21.29 -1.16
C ASN A 90 -8.49 20.43 0.07
N ILE A 91 -8.18 19.13 0.05
CA ILE A 91 -8.58 18.18 1.11
C ILE A 91 -7.41 17.81 2.02
N THR A 92 -6.18 17.72 1.49
CA THR A 92 -5.02 17.23 2.25
C THR A 92 -3.99 18.32 2.55
N ALA A 93 -4.21 19.56 2.11
CA ALA A 93 -3.31 20.72 2.32
C ALA A 93 -1.84 20.48 1.93
N LEU A 94 -1.57 19.48 1.08
CA LEU A 94 -0.26 19.13 0.58
C LEU A 94 -0.18 19.45 -0.92
N PRO A 95 0.91 20.07 -1.42
CA PRO A 95 1.12 20.27 -2.84
C PRO A 95 1.52 18.92 -3.48
N ILE A 96 0.55 18.20 -4.04
CA ILE A 96 0.80 16.93 -4.74
C ILE A 96 1.02 17.19 -6.24
N ASN A 97 2.19 16.85 -6.78
CA ASN A 97 2.44 16.91 -8.22
C ASN A 97 1.83 15.68 -8.92
N THR A 98 0.52 15.71 -9.14
CA THR A 98 -0.27 14.58 -9.65
C THR A 98 -0.09 14.28 -11.14
N ARG A 99 0.52 15.17 -11.95
CA ARG A 99 0.63 14.99 -13.41
C ARG A 99 1.37 13.71 -13.83
N ASN A 100 2.31 13.23 -13.01
CA ASN A 100 3.13 12.06 -13.35
C ASN A 100 2.57 10.74 -12.79
N CYS A 101 1.70 10.79 -11.78
CA CYS A 101 1.16 9.61 -11.10
C CYS A 101 0.02 8.96 -11.90
N TRP A 102 -0.72 9.78 -12.66
CA TRP A 102 -1.91 9.33 -13.41
C TRP A 102 -1.60 8.68 -14.76
N ASN A 103 -0.59 9.16 -15.48
CA ASN A 103 -0.30 8.72 -16.85
C ASN A 103 0.62 7.49 -16.94
N ARG A 104 1.09 6.91 -15.82
CA ARG A 104 2.06 5.80 -15.82
C ARG A 104 1.57 4.46 -15.24
N GLN A 105 0.32 4.34 -14.81
CA GLN A 105 -0.03 3.27 -13.85
C GLN A 105 -1.33 2.53 -14.23
N PRO A 106 -1.34 1.70 -15.29
CA PRO A 106 -2.49 0.86 -15.65
C PRO A 106 -2.78 -0.27 -14.66
N THR A 107 -1.88 -0.53 -13.70
CA THR A 107 -1.94 -1.66 -12.76
C THR A 107 -2.25 -1.27 -11.32
N VAL A 108 -2.50 0.02 -11.02
CA VAL A 108 -3.02 0.42 -9.71
C VAL A 108 -4.53 0.22 -9.70
N TRP A 109 -4.97 -0.82 -9.02
CA TRP A 109 -6.38 -1.13 -8.89
C TRP A 109 -7.04 -0.23 -7.85
N ARG A 110 -8.18 0.33 -8.23
CA ARG A 110 -8.86 1.41 -7.51
C ARG A 110 -10.09 0.85 -6.84
N SER A 111 -10.26 1.08 -5.53
CA SER A 111 -11.55 0.79 -4.88
C SER A 111 -12.62 1.73 -5.47
N GLY A 112 -13.38 1.24 -6.46
CA GLY A 112 -14.35 2.02 -7.24
C GLY A 112 -14.28 1.79 -8.75
N ALA A 113 -13.26 1.11 -9.27
CA ALA A 113 -13.28 0.60 -10.63
C ALA A 113 -14.26 -0.60 -10.68
N VAL A 114 -15.43 -0.38 -11.26
CA VAL A 114 -16.37 -1.45 -11.60
C VAL A 114 -15.64 -2.43 -12.51
N ILE A 115 -15.50 -3.66 -12.03
CA ILE A 115 -15.22 -4.83 -12.86
C ILE A 115 -16.36 -4.96 -13.86
N ASN A 116 -16.10 -4.66 -15.12
CA ASN A 116 -16.86 -5.19 -16.26
C ASN A 116 -16.03 -6.28 -16.91
#